data_AF-A0A433RGB5-F1
#
_entry.id   AF-A0A433RGB5-F1
#
_cell.length_a   1.000
_cell.length_b   1.000
_cell.length_c   1.000
_cell.angle_alpha   90.00
_cell.angle_beta   90.00
_cell.angle_gamma   90.00
#
_symmetry.space_group_name_H-M   'P 1'
#
loop_
_entity.id
_entity.type
_entity.pdbx_description
1 polymer ?
#
loop_
_entity_poly.entity_id
_entity_poly.type
_entity_poly.pdbx_seq_one_letter_code
_entity_poly.pdbx_strand_id
1 'polypeptide(L)'
;MKKYLSVIGLCFLMAGCSNSSATSEPISSEATQQVISESQDKSVQILADTKATGEMFTGLTVKIRNQEKKFPWKNVANPTYSPEIYVENMDNGPENEIIIVLTSGYGTGVQKTELHALKNDYYEFSVQDPVQAVRSSVKSSHEINDGKHRFSLSYKGKTLTKEYGVKEAGLWFDDVVFGNIVRYRIEDKQVIAEVPAQVSPGNFMATVEAEFQMLDQSLTVGELSLQEVN
;
A
#
# COMPACT_ATOMS: atom_id res chain seq x y z
N MET A 1 -28.97 -82.62 38.73
CA MET A 1 -30.24 -82.80 39.49
C MET A 1 -30.50 -81.57 40.32
N LYS A 2 -31.79 -81.22 40.46
CA LYS A 2 -32.39 -80.22 41.38
C LYS A 2 -32.33 -78.73 40.98
N LYS A 3 -33.50 -78.31 40.50
CA LYS A 3 -34.13 -76.97 40.52
C LYS A 3 -34.07 -76.35 41.94
N TYR A 4 -34.09 -75.01 42.04
CA TYR A 4 -34.99 -74.15 42.86
C TYR A 4 -34.56 -72.68 42.57
N LEU A 5 -35.36 -71.78 41.99
CA LEU A 5 -36.64 -71.16 42.38
C LEU A 5 -36.47 -69.94 43.32
N SER A 6 -36.68 -68.75 42.74
CA SER A 6 -37.38 -67.55 43.25
C SER A 6 -36.78 -66.70 44.39
N VAL A 7 -36.79 -65.37 44.16
CA VAL A 7 -37.55 -64.31 44.87
C VAL A 7 -36.80 -62.97 44.65
N ILE A 8 -37.26 -62.14 43.71
CA ILE A 8 -38.00 -60.86 43.94
C ILE A 8 -37.23 -59.83 44.77
N GLY A 9 -36.84 -58.75 44.10
CA GLY A 9 -36.41 -57.49 44.68
C GLY A 9 -36.61 -56.36 43.67
N LEU A 10 -37.88 -56.02 43.44
CA LEU A 10 -38.34 -54.94 42.59
C LEU A 10 -38.02 -53.59 43.27
N CYS A 11 -37.17 -52.77 42.66
CA CYS A 11 -37.16 -51.33 42.91
C CYS A 11 -37.11 -50.60 41.57
N PHE A 12 -38.30 -50.25 41.10
CA PHE A 12 -38.50 -49.16 40.14
C PHE A 12 -38.06 -47.85 40.78
N LEU A 13 -37.36 -47.01 40.04
CA LEU A 13 -37.65 -45.58 39.80
C LEU A 13 -36.63 -45.11 38.75
N MET A 14 -37.02 -45.13 37.48
CA MET A 14 -37.42 -43.97 36.66
C MET A 14 -36.25 -43.20 36.04
N ALA A 15 -36.03 -43.54 34.76
CA ALA A 15 -35.94 -42.66 33.59
C ALA A 15 -35.00 -41.44 33.60
N GLY A 16 -34.09 -41.45 32.62
CA GLY A 16 -33.41 -40.25 32.12
C GLY A 16 -32.38 -40.56 31.04
N CYS A 17 -32.84 -40.75 29.80
CA CYS A 17 -32.01 -40.91 28.61
C CYS A 17 -31.11 -39.69 28.37
N SER A 18 -29.84 -39.88 28.05
CA SER A 18 -29.33 -39.63 26.69
C SER A 18 -27.81 -39.81 26.63
N ASN A 19 -27.38 -40.71 25.75
CA ASN A 19 -26.06 -40.67 25.14
C ASN A 19 -26.10 -39.57 24.07
N SER A 20 -25.21 -38.59 24.13
CA SER A 20 -24.56 -38.11 22.91
C SER A 20 -23.11 -37.76 23.24
N SER A 21 -22.20 -38.57 22.70
CA SER A 21 -20.80 -38.19 22.58
C SER A 21 -20.73 -36.99 21.65
N ALA A 22 -20.38 -35.83 22.19
CA ALA A 22 -20.06 -34.65 21.40
C ALA A 22 -18.68 -34.89 20.75
N THR A 23 -18.70 -35.42 19.54
CA THR A 23 -17.55 -35.38 18.63
C THR A 23 -17.38 -33.92 18.20
N SER A 24 -16.38 -33.23 18.74
CA SER A 24 -16.01 -31.90 18.25
C SER A 24 -15.30 -32.07 16.91
N GLU A 25 -16.00 -31.77 15.82
CA GLU A 25 -15.35 -31.51 14.54
C GLU A 25 -14.41 -30.30 14.69
N PRO A 26 -13.19 -30.35 14.12
CA PRO A 26 -12.35 -29.16 14.09
C PRO A 26 -13.01 -28.15 13.14
N ILE A 27 -13.37 -26.98 13.66
CA ILE A 27 -13.79 -25.84 12.83
C ILE A 27 -12.55 -25.40 12.04
N SER A 28 -12.43 -25.92 10.81
CA SER A 28 -11.57 -25.37 9.78
C SER A 28 -12.13 -23.98 9.43
N SER A 29 -11.54 -22.96 10.04
CA SER A 29 -11.76 -21.57 9.66
C SER A 29 -11.07 -21.34 8.32
N GLU A 30 -11.70 -21.71 7.21
CA GLU A 30 -11.26 -21.30 5.88
C GLU A 30 -11.19 -19.76 5.85
N ALA A 31 -10.02 -19.21 5.57
CA ALA A 31 -9.87 -17.78 5.33
C ALA A 31 -10.51 -17.49 3.97
N THR A 32 -11.64 -16.79 3.95
CA THR A 32 -12.26 -16.38 2.69
C THR A 32 -11.44 -15.22 2.14
N GLN A 33 -10.89 -15.36 0.94
CA GLN A 33 -10.17 -14.29 0.26
C GLN A 33 -11.11 -13.51 -0.66
N GLN A 34 -10.88 -12.21 -0.78
CA GLN A 34 -11.56 -11.34 -1.74
C GLN A 34 -10.54 -10.65 -2.64
N VAL A 35 -10.91 -10.45 -3.91
CA VAL A 35 -10.15 -9.60 -4.83
C VAL A 35 -10.39 -8.14 -4.43
N ILE A 36 -9.31 -7.40 -4.15
CA ILE A 36 -9.35 -5.99 -3.77
C ILE A 36 -8.83 -5.06 -4.88
N SER A 37 -8.15 -5.62 -5.89
CA SER A 37 -7.75 -4.91 -7.12
C SER A 37 -7.42 -5.91 -8.22
N GLU A 38 -7.53 -5.47 -9.48
CA GLU A 38 -7.26 -6.25 -10.70
C GLU A 38 -6.60 -5.34 -11.75
N SER A 39 -5.60 -5.85 -12.46
CA SER A 39 -4.93 -5.12 -13.54
C SER A 39 -5.87 -4.91 -14.73
N GLN A 40 -5.59 -3.90 -15.55
CA GLN A 40 -6.43 -3.58 -16.71
C GLN A 40 -6.58 -4.75 -17.70
N ASP A 41 -5.52 -5.53 -17.89
CA ASP A 41 -5.49 -6.73 -18.74
C ASP A 41 -6.01 -7.99 -18.04
N LYS A 42 -6.39 -7.89 -16.76
CA LYS A 42 -6.88 -8.97 -15.89
C LYS A 42 -5.91 -10.13 -15.69
N SER A 43 -4.62 -9.91 -15.95
CA SER A 43 -3.59 -10.93 -15.75
C SER A 43 -3.12 -11.02 -14.30
N VAL A 44 -3.30 -9.94 -13.52
CA VAL A 44 -2.89 -9.82 -12.13
C VAL A 44 -4.06 -9.40 -11.24
N GLN A 45 -4.21 -10.06 -10.09
CA GLN A 45 -5.16 -9.69 -9.04
C GLN A 45 -4.44 -9.57 -7.69
N ILE A 46 -4.91 -8.65 -6.86
CA ILE A 46 -4.52 -8.58 -5.44
C ILE A 46 -5.70 -9.07 -4.60
N LEU A 47 -5.44 -10.05 -3.75
CA LEU A 47 -6.42 -10.62 -2.85
C LEU A 47 -6.05 -10.35 -1.39
N ALA A 48 -7.06 -10.16 -0.56
CA ALA A 48 -6.94 -9.99 0.89
C ALA A 48 -7.88 -10.92 1.65
N ASP A 49 -7.48 -11.32 2.85
CA ASP A 49 -8.29 -12.15 3.74
C ASP A 49 -9.46 -11.30 4.31
N THR A 50 -10.71 -11.71 4.07
CA THR A 50 -11.91 -10.94 4.49
C THR A 50 -12.13 -10.89 6.00
N LYS A 51 -11.45 -11.78 6.75
CA LYS A 51 -11.48 -11.81 8.22
C LYS A 51 -10.66 -10.68 8.85
N ALA A 52 -9.93 -9.89 8.07
CA ALA A 52 -9.32 -8.65 8.55
C ALA A 52 -10.44 -7.64 8.84
N THR A 53 -11.02 -7.71 10.03
CA THR A 53 -12.06 -6.80 10.55
C THR A 53 -11.51 -5.40 10.91
N GLY A 54 -10.57 -4.88 10.13
CA GLY A 54 -9.85 -3.65 10.43
C GLY A 54 -9.74 -2.69 9.25
N GLU A 55 -9.25 -1.48 9.52
CA GLU A 55 -8.98 -0.43 8.54
C GLU A 55 -7.80 -0.75 7.59
N MET A 56 -7.20 -1.94 7.72
CA MET A 56 -5.98 -2.35 7.04
C MET A 56 -6.05 -3.83 6.64
N PHE A 57 -5.79 -4.11 5.37
CA PHE A 57 -5.43 -5.44 4.89
C PHE A 57 -3.95 -5.70 5.17
N THR A 58 -3.64 -6.91 5.63
CA THR A 58 -2.26 -7.36 5.89
C THR A 58 -2.05 -8.74 5.29
N GLY A 59 -0.86 -9.02 4.79
CA GLY A 59 -0.58 -10.30 4.14
C GLY A 59 -1.33 -10.41 2.81
N LEU A 60 -1.01 -9.56 1.85
CA LEU A 60 -1.68 -9.55 0.55
C LEU A 60 -1.24 -10.74 -0.31
N THR A 61 -2.17 -11.33 -1.07
CA THR A 61 -1.87 -12.37 -2.04
C THR A 61 -1.87 -11.76 -3.43
N VAL A 62 -0.77 -11.91 -4.16
CA VAL A 62 -0.70 -11.55 -5.58
C VAL A 62 -0.99 -12.80 -6.38
N LYS A 63 -1.98 -12.71 -7.26
CA LYS A 63 -2.31 -13.76 -8.23
C LYS A 63 -1.86 -13.33 -9.62
N ILE A 64 -1.00 -14.12 -10.25
CA ILE A 64 -0.59 -13.95 -11.64
C ILE A 64 -1.14 -15.15 -12.40
N ARG A 65 -2.18 -14.92 -13.21
CA ARG A 65 -2.95 -15.98 -13.91
C ARG A 65 -3.46 -17.06 -12.93
N ASN A 66 -2.84 -18.24 -12.95
CA ASN A 66 -3.25 -19.41 -12.15
C ASN A 66 -2.33 -19.70 -10.96
N GLN A 67 -1.33 -18.86 -10.73
CA GLN A 67 -0.42 -18.98 -9.60
C GLN A 67 -0.70 -17.86 -8.61
N GLU A 68 -0.36 -18.08 -7.35
CA GLU A 68 -0.58 -17.13 -6.26
C GLU A 68 0.62 -17.15 -5.31
N LYS A 69 1.02 -15.98 -4.79
CA LYS A 69 2.03 -15.84 -3.75
C LYS A 69 1.60 -14.79 -2.72
N LYS A 70 1.76 -15.12 -1.45
CA LYS A 70 1.48 -14.21 -0.33
C LYS A 70 2.72 -13.38 0.01
N PHE A 71 2.53 -12.08 0.20
CA PHE A 71 3.54 -11.10 0.59
C PHE A 71 3.18 -10.46 1.93
N PRO A 72 4.15 -10.06 2.76
CA PRO A 72 3.91 -9.39 4.04
C PRO A 72 3.49 -7.91 3.87
N TRP A 73 2.92 -7.56 2.72
CA TRP A 73 2.49 -6.22 2.40
C TRP A 73 1.18 -5.85 3.10
N LYS A 74 0.87 -4.56 3.08
CA LYS A 74 -0.31 -3.97 3.71
C LYS A 74 -0.93 -2.94 2.78
N ASN A 75 -2.25 -2.80 2.87
CA ASN A 75 -2.98 -1.72 2.21
C ASN A 75 -4.15 -1.32 3.10
N VAL A 76 -4.48 -0.03 3.16
CA VAL A 76 -5.68 0.42 3.85
C VAL A 76 -6.93 -0.24 3.23
N ALA A 77 -7.93 -0.55 4.05
CA ALA A 77 -9.15 -1.20 3.60
C ALA A 77 -10.15 -0.24 2.92
N ASN A 78 -9.84 1.06 2.90
CA ASN A 78 -10.66 2.08 2.27
C ASN A 78 -10.62 1.93 0.73
N PRO A 79 -11.76 1.68 0.05
CA PRO A 79 -11.80 1.45 -1.39
C PRO A 79 -11.24 2.59 -2.25
N THR A 80 -11.27 3.84 -1.77
CA THR A 80 -10.68 4.99 -2.46
C THR A 80 -9.16 4.84 -2.66
N TYR A 81 -8.51 4.06 -1.80
CA TYR A 81 -7.08 3.79 -1.81
C TYR A 81 -6.81 2.30 -2.05
N SER A 82 -7.61 1.67 -2.90
CA SER A 82 -7.37 0.30 -3.35
C SER A 82 -6.01 0.20 -4.05
N PRO A 83 -5.34 -0.97 -4.01
CA PRO A 83 -4.08 -1.16 -4.72
C PRO A 83 -4.19 -0.77 -6.20
N GLU A 84 -3.17 -0.12 -6.74
CA GLU A 84 -3.05 0.11 -8.18
C GLU A 84 -2.08 -0.91 -8.77
N ILE A 85 -2.39 -1.41 -9.96
CA ILE A 85 -1.61 -2.45 -10.63
C ILE A 85 -1.34 -2.04 -12.07
N TYR A 86 -0.08 -2.02 -12.45
CA TYR A 86 0.38 -1.74 -13.80
C TYR A 86 1.17 -2.94 -14.31
N VAL A 87 0.91 -3.35 -15.55
CA VAL A 87 1.59 -4.48 -16.20
C VAL A 87 2.22 -3.95 -17.49
N GLU A 88 3.52 -3.70 -17.47
CA GLU A 88 4.22 -2.99 -18.53
C GLU A 88 5.59 -3.60 -18.81
N ASN A 89 6.03 -3.53 -20.06
CA ASN A 89 7.37 -3.94 -20.44
C ASN A 89 8.34 -2.76 -20.28
N MET A 90 8.96 -2.65 -19.11
CA MET A 90 9.82 -1.53 -18.72
C MET A 90 11.27 -1.74 -19.12
N ASP A 91 11.73 -2.99 -19.21
CA ASP A 91 13.12 -3.32 -19.59
C ASP A 91 13.29 -3.66 -21.08
N ASN A 92 12.22 -3.59 -21.87
CA ASN A 92 12.14 -4.05 -23.26
C ASN A 92 12.53 -5.53 -23.45
N GLY A 93 12.41 -6.32 -22.40
CA GLY A 93 12.60 -7.76 -22.40
C GLY A 93 11.41 -8.52 -22.99
N PRO A 94 11.46 -9.87 -22.97
CA PRO A 94 10.38 -10.70 -23.49
C PRO A 94 9.13 -10.75 -22.60
N GLU A 95 9.25 -10.29 -21.34
CA GLU A 95 8.20 -10.36 -20.33
C GLU A 95 7.86 -8.96 -19.80
N ASN A 96 6.62 -8.78 -19.35
CA ASN A 96 6.21 -7.56 -18.68
C ASN A 96 6.56 -7.63 -17.18
N GLU A 97 6.90 -6.48 -16.61
CA GLU A 97 6.98 -6.25 -15.18
C GLU A 97 5.60 -5.90 -14.61
N ILE A 98 5.42 -6.19 -13.33
CA ILE A 98 4.20 -5.88 -12.58
C ILE A 98 4.56 -4.85 -11.52
N ILE A 99 3.99 -3.65 -11.61
CA ILE A 99 4.13 -2.61 -10.60
C ILE A 99 2.86 -2.54 -9.78
N ILE A 100 3.02 -2.59 -8.46
CA ILE A 100 1.92 -2.56 -7.50
C ILE A 100 2.16 -1.38 -6.57
N VAL A 101 1.21 -0.45 -6.52
CA VAL A 101 1.25 0.69 -5.61
C VAL A 101 0.25 0.44 -4.49
N LEU A 102 0.75 0.42 -3.25
CA LEU A 102 -0.05 0.18 -2.06
C LEU A 102 -0.10 1.45 -1.20
N THR A 103 -1.26 1.76 -0.64
CA THR A 103 -1.42 2.84 0.32
C THR A 103 -1.45 2.27 1.73
N SER A 104 -0.47 2.64 2.57
CA SER A 104 -0.34 2.16 3.95
C SER A 104 -0.76 3.17 5.02
N GLY A 105 -1.17 4.37 4.61
CA GLY A 105 -1.79 5.37 5.48
C GLY A 105 -2.19 6.62 4.72
N TYR A 106 -3.24 7.30 5.19
CA TYR A 106 -3.73 8.53 4.59
C TYR A 106 -4.33 9.48 5.65
N GLY A 107 -4.48 10.75 5.31
CA GLY A 107 -5.07 11.78 6.16
C GLY A 107 -4.92 13.17 5.55
N THR A 108 -5.26 14.21 6.31
CA THR A 108 -5.06 15.59 5.85
C THR A 108 -3.57 15.86 5.62
N GLY A 109 -3.21 16.10 4.36
CA GLY A 109 -1.83 16.39 3.97
C GLY A 109 -0.89 15.19 3.96
N VAL A 110 -1.40 13.95 4.10
CA VAL A 110 -0.58 12.73 4.12
C VAL A 110 -1.22 11.63 3.27
N GLN A 111 -0.43 10.98 2.42
CA GLN A 111 -0.76 9.75 1.72
C GLN A 111 0.53 8.94 1.57
N LYS A 112 0.70 7.94 2.43
CA LYS A 112 1.86 7.05 2.45
C LYS A 112 1.63 5.92 1.46
N THR A 113 2.41 5.92 0.38
CA THR A 113 2.39 4.88 -0.64
C THR A 113 3.72 4.14 -0.69
N GLU A 114 3.66 2.86 -1.05
CA GLU A 114 4.80 1.97 -1.24
C GLU A 114 4.67 1.37 -2.65
N LEU A 115 5.76 1.41 -3.43
CA LEU A 115 5.81 0.79 -4.76
C LEU A 115 6.56 -0.53 -4.67
N HIS A 116 5.90 -1.59 -5.15
CA HIS A 116 6.46 -2.92 -5.31
C HIS A 116 6.57 -3.24 -6.79
N ALA A 117 7.65 -3.92 -7.18
CA ALA A 117 7.93 -4.23 -8.56
C ALA A 117 8.33 -5.70 -8.68
N LEU A 118 7.56 -6.46 -9.46
CA LEU A 118 7.69 -7.91 -9.59
C LEU A 118 7.97 -8.33 -11.04
N LYS A 119 8.71 -9.44 -11.17
CA LYS A 119 8.69 -10.29 -12.36
C LYS A 119 7.55 -11.31 -12.27
N ASN A 120 7.23 -11.99 -13.37
CA ASN A 120 6.14 -12.97 -13.44
C ASN A 120 6.33 -14.19 -12.53
N ASP A 121 7.57 -14.49 -12.15
CA ASP A 121 7.93 -15.56 -11.21
C ASP A 121 7.90 -15.11 -9.73
N TYR A 122 7.35 -13.92 -9.47
CA TYR A 122 7.27 -13.27 -8.17
C TYR A 122 8.63 -12.91 -7.54
N TYR A 123 9.69 -12.81 -8.33
CA TYR A 123 10.89 -12.11 -7.90
C TYR A 123 10.56 -10.62 -7.75
N GLU A 124 10.68 -10.12 -6.51
CA GLU A 124 10.52 -8.70 -6.20
C GLU A 124 11.88 -8.02 -6.33
N PHE A 125 11.95 -7.03 -7.20
CA PHE A 125 13.18 -6.31 -7.46
C PHE A 125 13.17 -4.94 -6.81
N SER A 126 14.37 -4.42 -6.56
CA SER A 126 14.55 -3.23 -5.73
C SER A 126 14.02 -1.97 -6.41
N VAL A 127 13.47 -1.08 -5.58
CA VAL A 127 12.98 0.24 -5.98
C VAL A 127 13.66 1.27 -5.10
N GLN A 128 14.35 2.24 -5.71
CA GLN A 128 14.96 3.34 -4.98
C GLN A 128 13.89 4.23 -4.36
N ASP A 129 14.10 4.67 -3.11
CA ASP A 129 13.21 5.62 -2.45
C ASP A 129 13.26 7.00 -3.15
N PRO A 130 12.17 7.45 -3.80
CA PRO A 130 12.16 8.71 -4.51
C PRO A 130 12.24 9.91 -3.56
N VAL A 131 11.74 9.79 -2.32
CA VAL A 131 11.80 10.87 -1.32
C VAL A 131 13.25 11.12 -0.90
N GLN A 132 14.04 10.05 -0.72
CA GLN A 132 15.47 10.19 -0.43
C GLN A 132 16.24 10.79 -1.61
N ALA A 133 15.93 10.38 -2.85
CA ALA A 133 16.52 10.97 -4.04
C ALA A 133 16.23 12.49 -4.14
N VAL A 134 14.98 12.89 -3.87
CA VAL A 134 14.58 14.31 -3.83
C VAL A 134 15.29 15.06 -2.72
N ARG A 135 15.26 14.58 -1.48
CA ARG A 135 15.87 15.26 -0.32
C ARG A 135 17.39 15.44 -0.45
N SER A 136 18.06 14.52 -1.14
CA SER A 136 19.52 14.60 -1.36
C SER A 136 19.91 15.54 -2.50
N SER A 137 18.99 15.81 -3.43
CA SER A 137 19.28 16.55 -4.67
C SER A 137 18.68 17.96 -4.71
N VAL A 138 17.50 18.14 -4.12
CA VAL A 138 16.74 19.40 -4.15
C VAL A 138 17.04 20.18 -2.88
N LYS A 139 17.45 21.45 -3.04
CA LYS A 139 17.64 22.38 -1.92
C LYS A 139 16.34 23.14 -1.66
N SER A 140 15.97 23.29 -0.39
CA SER A 140 14.84 24.12 0.05
C SER A 140 15.29 25.28 0.93
N SER A 141 14.47 26.32 0.99
CA SER A 141 14.58 27.35 2.02
C SER A 141 13.20 27.93 2.33
N HIS A 142 13.11 28.51 3.53
CA HIS A 142 11.95 29.25 4.00
C HIS A 142 12.42 30.52 4.72
N GLU A 143 11.82 31.64 4.34
CA GLU A 143 12.06 32.94 4.94
C GLU A 143 10.74 33.65 5.23
N ILE A 144 10.72 34.51 6.24
CA ILE A 144 9.60 35.40 6.51
C ILE A 144 10.03 36.82 6.19
N ASN A 145 9.44 37.42 5.16
CA ASN A 145 9.74 38.77 4.69
C ASN A 145 8.44 39.58 4.60
N ASP A 146 8.41 40.78 5.20
CA ASP A 146 7.26 41.70 5.18
C ASP A 146 5.91 41.05 5.56
N GLY A 147 5.93 40.11 6.52
CA GLY A 147 4.73 39.39 6.93
C GLY A 147 4.20 38.40 5.88
N LYS A 148 5.08 37.87 5.02
CA LYS A 148 4.79 36.77 4.11
C LYS A 148 5.78 35.64 4.30
N HIS A 149 5.31 34.42 4.09
CA HIS A 149 6.15 33.22 4.01
C HIS A 149 6.65 33.07 2.59
N ARG A 150 7.96 33.08 2.40
CA ARG A 150 8.62 32.85 1.11
C ARG A 150 9.32 31.51 1.16
N PHE A 151 8.85 30.55 0.37
CA PHE A 151 9.49 29.24 0.20
C PHE A 151 10.21 29.20 -1.14
N SER A 152 11.39 28.58 -1.17
CA SER A 152 12.16 28.39 -2.39
C SER A 152 12.64 26.95 -2.54
N LEU A 153 12.70 26.47 -3.79
CA LEU A 153 13.32 25.21 -4.19
C LEU A 153 14.37 25.46 -5.25
N SER A 154 15.47 24.73 -5.20
CA SER A 154 16.52 24.81 -6.22
C SER A 154 17.05 23.43 -6.60
N TYR A 155 17.12 23.17 -7.90
CA TYR A 155 17.66 21.94 -8.48
C TYR A 155 18.26 22.23 -9.87
N LYS A 156 19.46 21.71 -10.14
CA LYS A 156 20.21 21.89 -11.41
C LYS A 156 20.17 23.34 -11.99
N GLY A 157 20.31 24.34 -11.11
CA GLY A 157 20.33 25.75 -11.51
C GLY A 157 18.95 26.38 -11.80
N LYS A 158 17.86 25.61 -11.74
CA LYS A 158 16.48 26.13 -11.70
C LYS A 158 16.11 26.44 -10.26
N THR A 159 15.57 27.64 -10.03
CA THR A 159 15.02 28.04 -8.74
C THR A 159 13.55 28.41 -8.89
N LEU A 160 12.71 27.87 -8.01
CA LEU A 160 11.30 28.22 -7.89
C LEU A 160 11.07 28.88 -6.54
N THR A 161 10.34 29.99 -6.52
CA THR A 161 9.99 30.71 -5.28
C THR A 161 8.50 31.01 -5.27
N LYS A 162 7.84 30.79 -4.14
CA LYS A 162 6.44 31.17 -3.91
C LYS A 162 6.30 31.92 -2.59
N GLU A 163 5.44 32.93 -2.59
CA GLU A 163 5.07 33.70 -1.40
C GLU A 163 3.63 33.41 -1.01
N TYR A 164 3.39 33.32 0.30
CA TYR A 164 2.08 33.12 0.89
C TYR A 164 1.87 34.14 2.01
N GLY A 165 0.66 34.70 2.09
CA GLY A 165 0.25 35.53 3.22
C GLY A 165 0.08 34.70 4.49
N VAL A 166 0.38 35.28 5.66
CA VAL A 166 0.30 34.59 6.97
C VAL A 166 -1.04 33.87 7.18
N LYS A 167 -2.14 34.47 6.72
CA LYS A 167 -3.51 33.97 6.93
C LYS A 167 -3.96 32.88 5.95
N GLU A 168 -3.16 32.57 4.92
CA GLU A 168 -3.54 31.56 3.92
C GLU A 168 -3.45 30.12 4.45
N ALA A 169 -2.77 29.91 5.58
CA ALA A 169 -2.76 28.63 6.29
C ALA A 169 -2.85 28.85 7.80
N GLY A 170 -3.49 27.91 8.50
CA GLY A 170 -3.49 27.90 9.98
C GLY A 170 -2.14 27.47 10.58
N LEU A 171 -1.28 26.84 9.77
CA LEU A 171 0.06 26.39 10.14
C LEU A 171 0.95 26.43 8.90
N TRP A 172 2.13 27.03 9.03
CA TRP A 172 3.21 26.91 8.03
C TRP A 172 4.30 26.01 8.60
N PHE A 173 4.93 25.23 7.73
CA PHE A 173 6.09 24.43 8.12
C PHE A 173 7.35 25.29 8.19
N ASP A 174 8.31 24.84 9.02
CA ASP A 174 9.59 25.54 9.19
C ASP A 174 10.45 25.51 7.93
N ASP A 175 10.28 24.48 7.09
CA ASP A 175 10.89 24.34 5.77
C ASP A 175 9.95 23.54 4.85
N VAL A 176 10.32 23.39 3.58
CA VAL A 176 9.61 22.56 2.62
C VAL A 176 9.75 21.09 3.00
N VAL A 177 8.62 20.40 3.15
CA VAL A 177 8.55 18.99 3.53
C VAL A 177 8.24 18.14 2.31
N PHE A 178 9.05 17.10 2.10
CA PHE A 178 8.85 16.08 1.07
C PHE A 178 8.44 14.74 1.70
N GLY A 179 7.66 13.94 0.96
CA GLY A 179 7.36 12.55 1.32
C GLY A 179 6.16 12.33 2.24
N ASN A 180 5.48 13.39 2.67
CA ASN A 180 4.16 13.24 3.30
C ASN A 180 3.13 12.67 2.33
N ILE A 181 3.29 13.00 1.05
CA ILE A 181 2.55 12.42 -0.08
C ILE A 181 3.61 11.92 -1.06
N VAL A 182 3.40 10.72 -1.58
CA VAL A 182 4.08 10.22 -2.78
C VAL A 182 2.99 9.60 -3.66
N ARG A 183 2.97 9.96 -4.93
CA ARG A 183 2.08 9.32 -5.91
C ARG A 183 2.93 8.70 -6.99
N TYR A 184 2.45 7.62 -7.57
CA TYR A 184 3.12 6.98 -8.68
C TYR A 184 2.17 6.96 -9.86
N ARG A 185 2.73 7.16 -11.05
CA ARG A 185 2.02 6.99 -12.31
C ARG A 185 2.95 6.31 -13.30
N ILE A 186 2.35 5.64 -14.27
CA ILE A 186 3.07 5.10 -15.41
C ILE A 186 2.74 5.95 -16.63
N GLU A 187 3.75 6.48 -17.30
CA GLU A 187 3.63 7.22 -18.56
C GLU A 187 4.73 6.72 -19.50
N ASP A 188 4.37 6.44 -20.76
CA ASP A 188 5.31 5.96 -21.78
C ASP A 188 6.23 4.81 -21.32
N LYS A 189 5.66 3.84 -20.57
CA LYS A 189 6.34 2.67 -19.97
C LYS A 189 7.37 3.02 -18.87
N GLN A 190 7.31 4.22 -18.34
CA GLN A 190 8.20 4.70 -17.29
C GLN A 190 7.43 4.92 -16.00
N VAL A 191 8.00 4.49 -14.87
CA VAL A 191 7.49 4.83 -13.54
C VAL A 191 7.91 6.25 -13.22
N ILE A 192 6.95 7.07 -12.82
CA ILE A 192 7.18 8.44 -12.34
C ILE A 192 6.62 8.54 -10.93
N ALA A 193 7.47 8.90 -9.97
CA ALA A 193 7.03 9.29 -8.64
C ALA A 193 6.85 10.80 -8.55
N GLU A 194 5.66 11.22 -8.19
CA GLU A 194 5.36 12.60 -7.83
C GLU A 194 5.59 12.77 -6.33
N VAL A 195 6.52 13.66 -5.98
CA VAL A 195 6.85 14.02 -4.60
C VAL A 195 6.50 15.49 -4.38
N PRO A 196 5.27 15.78 -3.90
CA PRO A 196 4.85 17.14 -3.61
C PRO A 196 5.76 17.83 -2.59
N ALA A 197 6.08 19.08 -2.87
CA ALA A 197 6.83 19.98 -2.02
C ALA A 197 5.86 20.75 -1.11
N GLN A 198 5.63 20.19 0.08
CA GLN A 198 4.58 20.65 0.99
C GLN A 198 5.10 21.75 1.92
N VAL A 199 4.32 22.82 2.07
CA VAL A 199 4.68 24.00 2.90
C VAL A 199 3.67 24.23 4.04
N SER A 200 2.51 23.59 3.97
CA SER A 200 1.53 23.44 5.05
C SER A 200 0.76 22.12 4.85
N PRO A 201 -0.05 21.66 5.81
CA PRO A 201 -0.87 20.46 5.60
C PRO A 201 -1.75 20.51 4.34
N GLY A 202 -2.14 21.71 3.88
CA GLY A 202 -3.00 21.89 2.71
C GLY A 202 -2.35 22.60 1.51
N ASN A 203 -1.15 23.17 1.65
CA ASN A 203 -0.50 23.97 0.61
C ASN A 203 0.79 23.31 0.14
N PHE A 204 0.98 23.34 -1.18
CA PHE A 204 2.14 22.79 -1.88
C PHE A 204 2.69 23.87 -2.80
N MET A 205 4.01 24.04 -2.83
CA MET A 205 4.62 25.02 -3.72
C MET A 205 4.92 24.46 -5.11
N ALA A 206 5.22 23.17 -5.16
CA ALA A 206 5.66 22.46 -6.37
C ALA A 206 5.40 20.97 -6.23
N THR A 207 5.58 20.23 -7.32
CA THR A 207 5.78 18.79 -7.32
C THR A 207 7.16 18.51 -7.89
N VAL A 208 7.96 17.68 -7.23
CA VAL A 208 9.18 17.12 -7.82
C VAL A 208 8.82 15.78 -8.42
N GLU A 209 8.94 15.64 -9.74
CA GLU A 209 8.76 14.36 -10.41
C GLU A 209 10.11 13.63 -10.44
N ALA A 210 10.12 12.37 -10.03
CA ALA A 210 11.26 11.47 -10.10
C ALA A 210 10.97 10.40 -11.13
N GLU A 211 11.67 10.49 -12.26
CA GLU A 211 11.59 9.53 -13.36
C GLU A 211 12.50 8.35 -13.07
N PHE A 212 11.92 7.16 -13.02
CA PHE A 212 12.69 5.94 -12.81
C PHE A 212 13.25 5.39 -14.11
N GLN A 213 14.35 4.66 -13.99
CA GLN A 213 14.97 3.88 -15.04
C GLN A 213 15.21 2.47 -14.51
N MET A 214 14.96 1.48 -15.36
CA MET A 214 15.30 0.10 -15.05
C MET A 214 16.79 -0.13 -15.34
N LEU A 215 17.56 -0.48 -14.30
CA LEU A 215 18.97 -0.84 -14.40
C LEU A 215 19.20 -2.12 -13.60
N ASP A 216 19.69 -3.17 -14.26
CA ASP A 216 20.05 -4.44 -13.61
C ASP A 216 18.99 -5.00 -12.66
N GLN A 217 17.72 -4.98 -13.08
CA GLN A 217 16.57 -5.37 -12.24
C GLN A 217 16.47 -4.51 -10.97
N SER A 218 16.57 -3.20 -11.14
CA SER A 218 16.32 -2.21 -10.12
C SER A 218 15.67 -0.99 -10.76
N LEU A 219 14.60 -0.49 -10.15
CA LEU A 219 14.05 0.82 -10.49
C LEU A 219 14.84 1.87 -9.73
N THR A 220 15.65 2.63 -10.45
CA THR A 220 16.48 3.71 -9.91
C THR A 220 15.99 5.06 -10.42
N VAL A 221 16.06 6.10 -9.61
CA VAL A 221 15.72 7.46 -10.02
C VAL A 221 16.81 7.97 -10.95
N GLY A 222 16.45 8.19 -12.22
CA GLY A 222 17.35 8.69 -13.25
C GLY A 222 17.39 10.21 -13.33
N GLU A 223 16.21 10.84 -13.40
CA GLU A 223 16.07 12.29 -13.52
C GLU A 223 15.03 12.82 -12.52
N LEU A 224 15.27 14.03 -12.02
CA LEU A 224 14.28 14.78 -11.25
C LEU A 224 13.87 16.02 -12.04
N SER A 225 12.60 16.42 -11.97
CA SER A 225 12.13 17.66 -12.57
C SER A 225 11.24 18.44 -11.59
N LEU A 226 11.33 19.78 -11.63
CA LEU A 226 10.51 20.67 -10.81
C LEU A 226 9.29 21.14 -11.61
N GLN A 227 8.11 20.70 -11.20
CA GLN A 227 6.81 21.11 -11.75
C GLN A 227 6.13 22.12 -10.82
N GLU A 228 5.67 23.22 -11.38
CA GLU A 228 4.87 24.18 -10.62
C GLU A 228 3.45 23.67 -10.46
N VAL A 229 2.91 23.78 -9.24
CA VAL A 229 1.48 23.55 -9.00
C VAL A 229 0.74 24.83 -9.39
N ASN A 230 -0.14 24.74 -10.37
CA ASN A 230 -1.03 25.84 -10.79
C ASN A 230 -2.08 26.17 -9.72
#